data_AF-A0A941CMP6-F1
#
_entry.id   AF-A0A941CMP6-F1
#
_cell.length_a   1.000
_cell.length_b   1.000
_cell.length_c   1.000
_cell.angle_alpha   90.00
_cell.angle_beta   90.00
_cell.angle_gamma   90.00
#
_symmetry.space_group_name_H-M   'P 1'
#
loop_
_entity.id
_entity.type
_entity.pdbx_description
1 polymer ?
#
loop_
_entity_poly.entity_id
_entity_poly.type
_entity_poly.pdbx_seq_one_letter_code
_entity_poly.pdbx_strand_id
1 'polypeptide(L)'
;MRAALENFSKMNDDNKVLFLGDMFELGDSSLQEHDTIARLAVDLGFSNVVLIGENFKKVDCGFDTFGSFEKLKEEFKNIEIPVPATVLIKGSRGMALERILELL
;
A
#
# COMPACT_ATOMS: atom_id res chain seq x y z
N MET A 1 7.80 -6.31 -4.58
CA MET A 1 6.39 -5.97 -4.27
C MET A 1 5.41 -6.64 -5.24
N ARG A 2 5.64 -6.53 -6.55
CA ARG A 2 4.89 -7.21 -7.63
C ARG A 2 4.38 -8.62 -7.29
N ALA A 3 5.25 -9.57 -6.98
CA ALA A 3 4.86 -10.96 -6.69
C ALA A 3 3.86 -11.09 -5.51
N ALA A 4 3.95 -10.20 -4.51
CA ALA A 4 2.98 -10.17 -3.42
C ALA A 4 1.60 -9.73 -3.91
N LEU A 5 1.53 -8.70 -4.75
CA LEU A 5 0.27 -8.24 -5.36
C LEU A 5 -0.36 -9.30 -6.26
N GLU A 6 0.45 -9.93 -7.12
CA GLU A 6 -0.03 -10.99 -8.01
C GLU A 6 -0.55 -12.20 -7.23
N ASN A 7 0.13 -12.62 -6.16
CA ASN A 7 -0.35 -13.70 -5.32
C ASN A 7 -1.62 -13.31 -4.56
N PHE A 8 -1.66 -12.09 -4.01
CA PHE A 8 -2.81 -11.59 -3.27
C PHE A 8 -4.05 -11.44 -4.14
N SER A 9 -3.88 -11.04 -5.41
CA SER A 9 -4.96 -10.95 -6.39
C SER A 9 -5.65 -12.30 -6.63
N LYS A 10 -4.89 -13.41 -6.55
CA LYS A 10 -5.38 -14.77 -6.80
C LYS A 10 -6.10 -15.41 -5.61
N MET A 11 -6.02 -14.83 -4.42
CA MET A 11 -6.72 -15.35 -3.25
C MET A 11 -8.24 -15.19 -3.41
N ASN A 12 -9.02 -16.15 -2.94
CA ASN A 12 -10.49 -16.14 -3.09
C ASN A 12 -11.16 -15.47 -1.86
N ASP A 13 -10.81 -14.21 -1.62
CA ASP A 13 -11.36 -13.38 -0.55
C ASP A 13 -12.17 -12.22 -1.16
N ASP A 14 -13.35 -11.95 -0.62
CA ASP A 14 -14.27 -10.92 -1.12
C ASP A 14 -13.74 -9.50 -0.90
N ASN A 15 -13.09 -9.28 0.25
CA ASN A 15 -12.63 -7.98 0.71
C ASN A 15 -11.11 -8.00 0.92
N LYS A 16 -10.39 -7.23 0.10
CA LYS A 16 -8.92 -7.13 0.16
C LYS A 16 -8.51 -5.69 0.41
N VAL A 17 -7.62 -5.51 1.37
CA VAL A 17 -7.06 -4.19 1.76
C VAL A 17 -5.54 -4.25 1.70
N LEU A 18 -4.93 -3.24 1.08
CA LEU A 18 -3.50 -3.18 0.85
C LEU A 18 -2.91 -1.95 1.55
N PHE A 19 -1.87 -2.14 2.34
CA PHE A 19 -1.01 -1.09 2.86
C PHE A 19 0.40 -1.28 2.27
N LEU A 20 0.77 -0.43 1.31
CA LEU A 20 2.04 -0.53 0.59
C LEU A 20 2.99 0.60 0.96
N GLY A 21 4.18 0.25 1.43
CA GLY A 21 5.22 1.18 1.85
C GLY A 21 6.34 1.35 0.84
N ASP A 22 6.93 2.53 0.78
CA ASP A 22 8.14 2.86 0.02
C ASP A 22 9.21 1.74 0.01
N MET A 23 9.85 1.63 -1.15
CA MET A 23 10.92 0.69 -1.47
C MET A 23 12.27 1.43 -1.55
N PHE A 24 13.01 1.48 -0.44
CA PHE A 24 14.23 2.30 -0.32
C PHE A 24 15.44 1.86 -1.17
N GLU A 25 15.46 0.63 -1.67
CA GLU A 25 16.63 0.03 -2.35
C GLU A 25 16.69 0.34 -3.87
N LEU A 26 15.84 1.25 -4.37
CA LEU A 26 15.63 1.46 -5.81
C LEU A 26 16.45 2.60 -6.44
N GLY A 27 17.06 3.48 -5.63
CA GLY A 27 17.86 4.59 -6.14
C GLY A 27 17.11 5.46 -7.15
N ASP A 28 17.75 5.77 -8.29
CA ASP A 28 17.22 6.68 -9.31
C ASP A 28 15.92 6.20 -9.98
N SER A 29 15.66 4.88 -9.99
CA SER A 29 14.42 4.32 -10.55
C SER A 29 13.25 4.32 -9.55
N SER A 30 13.45 4.86 -8.33
CA SER A 30 12.45 4.82 -7.27
C SER A 30 11.07 5.30 -7.74
N LEU A 31 10.95 6.52 -8.27
CA LEU A 31 9.64 7.07 -8.64
C LEU A 31 8.92 6.22 -9.70
N GLN A 32 9.65 5.76 -10.72
CA GLN A 32 9.10 4.94 -11.80
C GLN A 32 8.60 3.60 -11.29
N GLU A 33 9.34 2.97 -10.38
CA GLU A 33 8.94 1.68 -9.81
C GLU A 33 7.74 1.81 -8.85
N HIS A 34 7.65 2.89 -8.08
CA HIS A 34 6.47 3.16 -7.25
C HIS A 34 5.22 3.40 -8.11
N ASP A 35 5.34 4.15 -9.21
CA ASP A 35 4.24 4.31 -10.18
C ASP A 35 3.85 2.96 -10.80
N THR A 36 4.85 2.15 -11.21
CA THR A 36 4.62 0.82 -11.78
C THR A 36 3.85 -0.09 -10.81
N ILE A 37 4.17 -0.05 -9.51
CA ILE A 37 3.45 -0.81 -8.49
C ILE A 37 2.03 -0.29 -8.31
N ALA A 38 1.82 1.03 -8.25
CA ALA A 38 0.50 1.61 -8.09
C ALA A 38 -0.39 1.26 -9.30
N ARG A 39 0.13 1.37 -10.52
CA ARG A 39 -0.56 0.93 -11.75
C ARG A 39 -0.88 -0.55 -11.73
N LEU A 40 0.04 -1.39 -11.29
CA LEU A 40 -0.23 -2.82 -11.13
C LEU A 40 -1.37 -3.09 -10.15
N ALA A 41 -1.45 -2.34 -9.04
CA ALA A 41 -2.57 -2.49 -8.11
C ALA A 41 -3.92 -2.09 -8.73
N VAL A 42 -3.94 -1.05 -9.56
CA VAL A 42 -5.11 -0.66 -10.38
C VAL A 42 -5.47 -1.78 -11.37
N ASP A 43 -4.50 -2.28 -12.14
CA ASP A 43 -4.72 -3.30 -13.16
C ASP A 43 -5.22 -4.64 -12.59
N LEU A 44 -4.82 -4.96 -11.35
CA LEU A 44 -5.31 -6.12 -10.59
C LEU A 44 -6.68 -5.91 -9.96
N GLY A 45 -7.28 -4.72 -10.12
CA GLY A 45 -8.63 -4.40 -9.67
C GLY A 45 -8.76 -4.18 -8.16
N PHE A 46 -7.68 -3.84 -7.46
CA PHE A 46 -7.78 -3.53 -6.03
C PHE A 46 -8.45 -2.17 -5.82
N SER A 47 -9.45 -2.15 -4.93
CA SER A 47 -10.21 -0.95 -4.58
C SER A 47 -9.76 -0.30 -3.27
N ASN A 48 -9.33 -1.08 -2.28
CA ASN A 48 -8.89 -0.57 -0.97
C ASN A 48 -7.36 -0.62 -0.89
N VAL A 49 -6.71 0.45 -1.35
CA VAL A 49 -5.24 0.55 -1.38
C VAL A 49 -4.81 1.83 -0.70
N VAL A 50 -3.89 1.71 0.26
CA VAL A 50 -3.25 2.79 0.98
C VAL A 50 -1.75 2.73 0.71
N LEU A 51 -1.22 3.80 0.13
CA LEU A 51 0.20 3.92 -0.22
C LEU A 51 0.91 4.85 0.78
N ILE A 52 2.04 4.41 1.34
CA ILE A 52 2.72 5.08 2.45
C ILE A 52 4.18 5.34 2.09
N GLY A 53 4.61 6.59 2.16
CA GLY A 53 5.97 7.04 1.95
C GLY A 53 6.06 8.21 0.96
N GLU A 54 7.21 8.90 0.98
CA GLU A 54 7.45 10.09 0.17
C GLU A 54 7.54 9.79 -1.34
N ASN A 55 7.92 8.55 -1.72
CA ASN A 55 7.92 8.17 -3.13
C ASN A 55 6.52 7.85 -3.61
N PHE A 56 5.74 7.07 -2.84
CA PHE A 56 4.34 6.81 -3.16
C PHE A 56 3.47 8.08 -3.18
N LYS A 57 3.73 9.05 -2.29
CA LYS A 57 3.00 10.33 -2.29
C LYS A 57 3.17 11.15 -3.57
N LYS A 58 4.22 10.88 -4.36
CA LYS A 58 4.47 11.54 -5.65
C LYS A 58 3.79 10.84 -6.82
N VAL A 59 3.17 9.68 -6.60
CA VAL A 59 2.47 8.91 -7.63
C VAL A 59 1.01 9.36 -7.70
N ASP A 60 0.52 9.62 -8.92
CA ASP A 60 -0.87 9.95 -9.19
C ASP A 60 -1.64 8.72 -9.70
N CYS A 61 -2.32 8.03 -8.78
CA CYS A 61 -2.99 6.75 -9.05
C CYS A 61 -4.42 6.64 -8.51
N GLY A 62 -4.99 7.72 -7.94
CA GLY A 62 -6.35 7.72 -7.39
C GLY A 62 -6.55 6.91 -6.11
N PHE A 63 -5.48 6.37 -5.51
CA PHE A 63 -5.48 5.72 -4.21
C PHE A 63 -5.15 6.71 -3.09
N ASP A 64 -5.46 6.33 -1.85
CA ASP A 64 -5.03 7.10 -0.69
C ASP A 64 -3.51 7.05 -0.56
N THR A 65 -2.89 8.22 -0.39
CA THR A 65 -1.44 8.34 -0.24
C THR A 65 -1.07 9.15 1.00
N PHE A 66 -0.07 8.67 1.73
CA PHE A 66 0.45 9.33 2.93
C PHE A 66 1.97 9.43 2.83
N GLY A 67 2.56 10.57 3.21
CA GLY A 67 4.02 10.74 3.16
C GLY A 67 4.78 9.89 4.18
N SER A 68 4.10 9.45 5.24
CA SER A 68 4.69 8.65 6.31
C SER A 68 3.63 7.84 7.06
N PHE A 69 4.08 6.87 7.85
CA PHE A 69 3.21 6.13 8.77
C PHE A 69 2.52 7.06 9.79
N GLU A 70 3.22 8.07 10.30
CA GLU A 70 2.62 9.00 11.27
C GLU A 70 1.46 9.79 10.65
N LYS A 71 1.57 10.17 9.37
CA LYS A 71 0.47 10.79 8.63
C LYS A 71 -0.69 9.85 8.39
N LEU A 72 -0.42 8.60 8.03
CA LEU A 72 -1.46 7.57 7.97
C LEU A 72 -2.15 7.44 9.34
N LYS A 73 -1.40 7.36 10.44
CA LYS A 73 -1.94 7.17 11.79
C LYS A 73 -2.87 8.31 12.22
N GLU A 74 -2.52 9.56 11.92
CA GLU A 74 -3.37 10.73 12.20
C GLU A 74 -4.74 10.64 11.51
N GLU A 75 -4.77 10.06 10.31
CA GLU A 75 -5.95 10.01 9.45
C GLU A 75 -6.59 8.61 9.35
N PHE A 76 -6.05 7.62 10.09
CA PHE A 76 -6.41 6.21 9.93
C PHE A 76 -7.91 5.95 10.13
N LYS A 77 -8.55 6.71 11.03
CA LYS A 77 -10.00 6.65 11.27
C LYS A 77 -10.88 6.98 10.06
N ASN A 78 -10.30 7.61 9.03
CA ASN A 78 -10.98 7.96 7.78
C ASN A 78 -10.80 6.89 6.70
N ILE A 79 -9.95 5.89 6.94
CA ILE A 79 -9.75 4.76 6.02
C ILE A 79 -10.85 3.74 6.27
N GLU A 80 -11.67 3.49 5.26
CA GLU A 80 -12.70 2.45 5.33
C GLU A 80 -12.05 1.07 5.14
N ILE A 81 -12.23 0.20 6.15
CA ILE A 81 -11.76 -1.18 6.13
C ILE A 81 -12.97 -2.09 6.23
N PRO A 82 -13.35 -2.80 5.15
CA PRO A 82 -14.46 -3.73 5.19
C PRO A 82 -14.21 -4.86 6.21
N VAL A 83 -15.28 -5.38 6.82
CA VAL A 83 -15.20 -6.50 7.77
C VAL A 83 -16.16 -7.61 7.32
N PRO A 84 -15.69 -8.86 7.12
CA PRO A 84 -14.31 -9.31 7.22
C PRO A 84 -13.45 -8.78 6.06
N ALA A 85 -12.14 -8.66 6.26
CA ALA A 85 -11.17 -8.38 5.19
C ALA A 85 -9.87 -9.17 5.37
N THR A 86 -9.24 -9.47 4.24
CA THR A 86 -7.88 -9.96 4.17
C THR A 86 -6.96 -8.78 3.89
N VAL A 87 -5.91 -8.61 4.70
CA VAL A 87 -5.04 -7.43 4.66
C VAL A 87 -3.63 -7.82 4.22
N LEU A 88 -3.07 -7.09 3.25
CA LEU A 88 -1.67 -7.17 2.84
C LEU A 88 -0.91 -5.92 3.33
N ILE A 89 0.06 -6.11 4.21
CA ILE A 89 0.99 -5.05 4.62
C ILE A 89 2.35 -5.35 4.00
N LYS A 90 2.88 -4.44 3.17
CA LYS A 90 4.17 -4.66 2.50
C LYS A 90 4.95 -3.36 2.26
N GLY A 91 6.18 -3.28 2.74
CA GLY A 91 7.09 -2.16 2.43
C GLY A 91 8.55 -2.52 2.74
N SER A 92 9.47 -1.56 2.57
CA SER A 92 10.85 -1.71 3.07
C SER A 92 10.87 -1.89 4.59
N ARG A 93 11.82 -2.68 5.11
CA ARG A 93 11.96 -2.89 6.57
C ARG A 93 12.14 -1.57 7.33
N GLY A 94 12.82 -0.59 6.73
CA GLY A 94 13.03 0.73 7.34
C GLY A 94 11.74 1.53 7.58
N MET A 95 10.62 1.13 6.98
CA MET A 95 9.33 1.79 7.22
C MET A 95 8.64 1.36 8.52
N ALA A 96 8.98 0.17 9.03
CA ALA A 96 8.33 -0.45 10.18
C ALA A 96 6.79 -0.46 10.04
N LEU A 97 6.26 -0.92 8.90
CA LEU A 97 4.81 -0.93 8.63
C LEU A 97 4.03 -1.99 9.43
N GLU A 98 4.71 -2.90 10.10
CA GLU A 98 4.09 -3.82 11.07
C GLU A 98 3.29 -3.08 12.15
N ARG A 99 3.63 -1.82 12.43
CA ARG A 99 2.88 -0.93 13.34
C ARG A 99 1.44 -0.66 12.90
N ILE A 100 1.07 -0.93 11.64
CA ILE A 100 -0.32 -0.86 11.17
C ILE A 100 -1.21 -1.86 11.92
N LEU A 101 -0.65 -2.99 12.38
CA LEU A 101 -1.40 -3.98 13.17
C LEU A 101 -1.93 -3.40 14.50
N GLU A 102 -1.33 -2.33 15.02
CA GLU A 102 -1.82 -1.64 16.23
C GLU A 102 -3.01 -0.72 15.94
N LEU A 103 -3.31 -0.45 14.66
CA LEU A 103 -4.39 0.43 14.22
C LEU A 103 -5.63 -0.35 13.76
N LEU A 104 -5.46 -1.60 13.34
CA LEU A 104 -6.52 -2.53 12.91
C LEU A 104 -7.26 -3.14 14.11
#